data_AF-A0A939ZL98-F1
#
_entry.id   AF-A0A939ZL98-F1
#
_cell.length_a   1.000
_cell.length_b   1.000
_cell.length_c   1.000
_cell.angle_alpha   90.00
_cell.angle_beta   90.00
_cell.angle_gamma   90.00
#
_symmetry.space_group_name_H-M   'P 1'
#
loop_
_entity.id
_entity.type
_entity.pdbx_description
1 polymer ?
#
loop_
_entity_poly.entity_id
_entity_poly.type
_entity_poly.pdbx_seq_one_letter_code
_entity_poly.pdbx_strand_id
1 'polypeptide(L)'
;MENITHVYFYLFIFFLAAFLLTAGMVKFAAFLSRKLFDRCEKQTENDGYAGGFYILSPVTVRFPVRFAFIALLLVLFNAELLLLLPWAMSLRLSSGEGMATAMLVILSWGLGYFYEYKKGALEWK
;
A
#
# COMPACT_ATOMS: atom_id res chain seq x y z
N MET A 1 -18.06 18.21 -21.36
CA MET A 1 -17.84 17.00 -20.54
C MET A 1 -17.13 15.88 -21.30
N GLU A 2 -17.07 15.89 -22.64
CA GLU A 2 -16.38 14.88 -23.46
C GLU A 2 -14.86 14.76 -23.21
N ASN A 3 -14.15 15.86 -22.90
CA ASN A 3 -12.71 15.80 -22.64
C ASN A 3 -12.33 14.95 -21.42
N ILE A 4 -13.16 14.94 -20.38
CA ILE A 4 -12.86 14.23 -19.13
C ILE A 4 -13.01 12.71 -19.34
N THR A 5 -14.02 12.29 -20.11
CA THR A 5 -14.20 10.88 -20.47
C THR A 5 -13.04 10.34 -21.30
N HIS A 6 -12.47 11.15 -22.19
CA HIS A 6 -11.27 10.76 -22.95
C HIS A 6 -10.05 10.59 -22.04
N VAL A 7 -9.85 11.46 -21.04
CA VAL A 7 -8.74 11.33 -20.08
C VAL A 7 -8.83 10.02 -19.29
N TYR A 8 -10.00 9.66 -18.77
CA TYR A 8 -10.17 8.39 -18.05
C TYR A 8 -9.98 7.18 -18.97
N PHE A 9 -10.42 7.28 -20.22
CA PHE A 9 -10.21 6.24 -21.23
C PHE A 9 -8.71 6.02 -21.52
N TYR A 10 -7.93 7.10 -21.68
CA TYR A 10 -6.48 7.00 -21.87
C TYR A 10 -5.77 6.42 -20.64
N LEU A 11 -6.17 6.82 -19.43
CA LEU A 11 -5.62 6.24 -18.19
C LEU A 11 -5.90 4.74 -18.10
N PHE A 12 -7.12 4.33 -18.43
CA PHE A 12 -7.49 2.92 -18.44
C PHE A 12 -6.65 2.11 -19.42
N ILE A 13 -6.49 2.59 -20.66
CA ILE A 13 -5.64 1.95 -21.67
C ILE A 13 -4.20 1.87 -21.20
N PHE A 14 -3.67 2.94 -20.57
CA PHE A 14 -2.32 2.97 -20.04
C PHE A 14 -2.08 1.87 -18.98
N PHE A 15 -2.97 1.77 -17.98
CA PHE A 15 -2.86 0.72 -16.96
C PHE A 15 -3.02 -0.69 -17.54
N LEU A 16 -3.94 -0.86 -18.51
CA LEU A 16 -4.14 -2.14 -19.20
C LEU A 16 -2.88 -2.54 -19.99
N ALA A 17 -2.29 -1.61 -20.72
CA ALA A 17 -1.06 -1.85 -21.49
C ALA A 17 0.11 -2.20 -20.56
N ALA A 18 0.29 -1.47 -19.45
CA ALA A 18 1.32 -1.76 -18.46
C ALA A 18 1.16 -3.16 -17.85
N PHE A 19 -0.08 -3.55 -17.52
CA PHE A 19 -0.38 -4.89 -17.02
C PHE A 19 -0.09 -5.98 -18.05
N LEU A 20 -0.53 -5.81 -19.30
CA LEU A 20 -0.30 -6.77 -20.38
C LEU A 20 1.17 -6.92 -20.72
N LEU A 21 1.93 -5.82 -20.75
CA LEU A 21 3.37 -5.83 -20.96
C LEU A 21 4.07 -6.61 -19.85
N THR A 22 3.74 -6.32 -18.59
CA THR A 22 4.35 -7.00 -17.44
C THR A 22 4.03 -8.50 -17.45
N ALA A 23 2.75 -8.86 -17.66
CA ALA A 23 2.33 -10.25 -17.77
C ALA A 23 2.98 -10.97 -18.97
N GLY A 24 3.14 -10.26 -20.09
CA GLY A 24 3.83 -10.75 -21.28
C GLY A 24 5.30 -11.03 -21.01
N MET A 25 6.02 -10.11 -20.35
CA MET A 25 7.42 -10.28 -19.98
C MET A 25 7.60 -11.46 -19.02
N VAL A 26 6.74 -11.62 -18.01
CA VAL A 26 6.81 -12.76 -17.07
C VAL A 26 6.57 -14.09 -17.80
N LYS A 27 5.56 -14.17 -18.67
CA LYS A 27 5.28 -15.38 -19.46
C LYS A 27 6.39 -15.69 -20.45
N PHE A 28 6.93 -14.67 -21.09
CA PHE A 28 8.03 -14.82 -22.04
C PHE A 28 9.30 -15.30 -21.33
N ALA A 29 9.64 -14.72 -20.18
CA ALA A 29 10.76 -15.16 -19.36
C ALA A 29 10.58 -16.62 -18.89
N ALA A 30 9.38 -16.99 -18.44
CA ALA A 30 9.06 -18.37 -18.04
C ALA A 30 9.13 -19.35 -19.23
N PHE A 31 8.63 -18.95 -20.40
CA PHE A 31 8.70 -19.75 -21.62
C PHE A 31 10.15 -19.96 -22.08
N LEU A 32 10.94 -18.90 -22.08
CA LEU A 32 12.35 -18.94 -22.46
C LEU A 32 13.18 -19.76 -21.46
N SER A 33 12.90 -19.60 -20.17
CA SER A 33 13.51 -20.40 -19.10
C SER A 33 13.25 -21.89 -19.29
N ARG A 34 11.98 -22.29 -19.54
CA ARG A 34 11.64 -23.70 -19.80
C ARG A 34 12.29 -24.25 -21.07
N LYS A 35 12.42 -23.43 -22.11
CA LYS A 35 12.98 -23.87 -23.40
C LYS A 35 14.51 -23.94 -23.42
N LEU A 36 15.19 -23.04 -22.70
CA LEU A 36 16.66 -23.00 -22.61
C LEU A 36 17.20 -23.91 -21.50
N PHE A 37 16.48 -24.02 -20.39
CA PHE A 37 16.89 -24.80 -19.22
C PHE A 37 15.88 -25.92 -18.99
N ASP A 38 16.06 -27.01 -19.74
CA ASP A 38 15.16 -28.17 -19.71
C ASP A 38 15.34 -29.02 -18.43
N ARG A 39 16.31 -28.71 -17.56
CA ARG A 39 16.60 -29.49 -16.34
C ARG A 39 17.30 -28.69 -15.25
N CYS A 40 16.53 -28.13 -14.31
CA CYS A 40 16.99 -27.85 -12.94
C CYS A 40 15.83 -28.01 -11.95
N GLU A 41 14.95 -29.00 -12.18
CA GLU A 41 13.66 -29.09 -11.49
C GLU A 41 13.70 -29.77 -10.11
N LYS A 42 14.81 -30.33 -9.61
CA LYS A 42 14.62 -31.44 -8.65
C LYS A 42 15.20 -31.41 -7.24
N GLN A 43 15.82 -30.35 -6.72
CA GLN A 43 16.28 -30.52 -5.32
C GLN A 43 16.42 -29.31 -4.43
N THR A 44 16.16 -28.09 -4.90
CA THR A 44 16.28 -26.89 -4.05
C THR A 44 15.00 -26.04 -4.01
N GLU A 45 13.95 -26.43 -4.74
CA GLU A 45 12.76 -25.59 -4.94
C GLU A 45 11.93 -25.38 -3.66
N ASN A 46 12.01 -26.31 -2.70
CA ASN A 46 11.28 -26.22 -1.42
C ASN A 46 12.19 -25.93 -0.21
N ASP A 47 13.48 -25.77 -0.44
CA ASP A 47 14.39 -25.40 0.64
C ASP A 47 14.32 -23.87 0.75
N GLY A 48 13.76 -23.41 1.86
CA GLY A 48 13.73 -21.98 2.18
C GLY A 48 15.11 -21.35 1.97
N TYR A 49 15.14 -20.06 1.64
CA TYR A 49 16.34 -19.28 1.31
C TYR A 49 17.39 -19.34 2.44
N ALA A 50 18.14 -20.43 2.50
CA ALA A 50 19.27 -20.80 3.38
C ALA A 50 19.39 -22.34 3.49
N GLY A 51 19.47 -23.04 2.36
CA GLY A 51 19.97 -24.43 2.25
C GLY A 51 19.36 -25.47 3.18
N GLY A 52 18.39 -26.26 2.67
CA GLY A 52 18.07 -27.59 3.22
C GLY A 52 17.36 -27.66 4.57
N PHE A 53 17.22 -26.55 5.31
CA PHE A 53 16.35 -26.55 6.47
C PHE A 53 14.91 -26.40 6.00
N TYR A 54 14.20 -27.52 5.94
CA TYR A 54 12.75 -27.52 5.99
C TYR A 54 12.34 -26.61 7.14
N ILE A 55 11.51 -25.61 6.86
CA ILE A 55 10.85 -24.82 7.89
C ILE A 55 9.82 -25.74 8.56
N LEU A 56 10.28 -26.73 9.32
CA LEU A 56 9.50 -27.76 10.01
C LEU A 56 8.85 -27.23 11.29
N SER A 57 8.82 -25.92 11.48
CA SER A 57 7.97 -25.33 12.50
C SER A 57 6.77 -24.75 11.78
N PRO A 58 5.52 -25.02 12.20
CA PRO A 58 4.45 -24.13 11.85
C PRO A 58 4.88 -22.76 12.39
N VAL A 59 5.36 -21.89 11.50
CA VAL A 59 5.71 -20.50 11.81
C VAL A 59 4.39 -19.77 12.00
N THR A 60 3.60 -20.17 12.99
CA THR A 60 2.69 -19.30 13.72
C THR A 60 3.54 -18.41 14.62
N VAL A 61 4.57 -17.80 14.06
CA VAL A 61 5.24 -16.69 14.70
C VAL A 61 4.20 -15.60 14.68
N ARG A 62 3.68 -15.28 15.87
CA ARG A 62 2.72 -14.19 16.00
C ARG A 62 3.43 -12.94 15.52
N PHE A 63 3.00 -12.41 14.38
CA PHE A 63 3.47 -11.12 13.91
C PHE A 63 3.23 -10.11 15.02
N PRO A 64 4.20 -9.21 15.28
CA PRO A 64 4.04 -8.26 16.35
C PRO A 64 2.83 -7.36 16.05
N VAL A 65 1.94 -7.24 17.04
CA VAL A 65 0.67 -6.47 16.94
C VAL A 65 0.91 -5.01 16.56
N ARG A 66 2.15 -4.51 16.72
CA ARG A 66 2.60 -3.17 16.32
C ARG A 66 2.32 -2.84 14.86
N PHE A 67 2.42 -3.81 13.94
CA PHE A 67 2.06 -3.58 12.53
C PHE A 67 0.57 -3.28 12.35
N ALA A 68 -0.30 -3.89 13.17
CA ALA A 68 -1.73 -3.60 13.14
C ALA A 68 -2.04 -2.19 13.67
N PHE A 69 -1.31 -1.70 14.69
CA PHE A 69 -1.46 -0.32 15.15
C PHE A 69 -1.05 0.69 14.08
N ILE A 70 0.06 0.46 13.37
CA ILE A 70 0.49 1.30 12.25
C ILE A 70 -0.54 1.28 11.11
N ALA A 71 -1.09 0.10 10.78
CA ALA A 71 -2.12 -0.03 9.76
C ALA A 71 -3.43 0.69 10.18
N LEU A 72 -3.82 0.59 11.45
CA LEU A 72 -4.99 1.27 11.99
C LEU A 72 -4.82 2.80 11.96
N LEU A 73 -3.66 3.31 12.39
CA LEU A 73 -3.27 4.72 12.26
C LEU A 73 -3.37 5.19 10.81
N LEU A 74 -2.86 4.40 9.86
CA LEU A 74 -2.90 4.75 8.45
C LEU A 74 -4.34 4.84 7.94
N VAL A 75 -5.19 3.87 8.28
CA VAL A 75 -6.61 3.89 7.88
C VAL A 75 -7.33 5.10 8.48
N LEU A 76 -7.12 5.39 9.76
CA LEU A 76 -7.74 6.52 10.43
C LEU A 76 -7.30 7.85 9.80
N PHE A 77 -5.99 8.02 9.56
CA PHE A 77 -5.45 9.21 8.91
C PHE A 77 -5.95 9.38 7.47
N ASN A 78 -6.05 8.29 6.70
CA ASN A 78 -6.58 8.35 5.34
C ASN A 78 -8.06 8.75 5.33
N ALA A 79 -8.84 8.33 6.34
CA ALA A 79 -10.23 8.76 6.49
C ALA A 79 -10.33 10.27 6.79
N GLU A 80 -9.45 10.82 7.63
CA GLU A 80 -9.41 12.26 7.92
C GLU A 80 -8.98 13.09 6.70
N LEU A 81 -8.06 12.57 5.87
CA LEU A 81 -7.69 13.22 4.60
C LEU A 81 -8.88 13.35 3.64
N LEU A 82 -9.77 12.36 3.60
CA LEU A 82 -11.00 12.45 2.79
C LEU A 82 -11.91 13.59 3.24
N LEU A 83 -11.93 13.92 4.54
CA LEU A 83 -12.68 15.06 5.09
C LEU A 83 -12.01 16.40 4.75
N LEU A 84 -10.68 16.44 4.69
CA LEU A 84 -9.91 17.65 4.38
C LEU A 84 -9.88 17.98 2.89
N LEU A 85 -10.00 16.98 1.99
CA LEU A 85 -9.91 17.17 0.54
C LEU A 85 -10.93 18.18 -0.03
N PRO A 86 -12.25 18.09 0.28
CA PRO A 86 -13.22 19.06 -0.21
C PRO A 86 -12.92 20.47 0.27
N TRP A 87 -12.53 20.61 1.54
CA TRP A 87 -12.15 21.90 2.12
C TRP A 87 -10.92 22.50 1.42
N ALA A 88 -9.89 21.69 1.17
CA ALA A 88 -8.68 22.11 0.45
C ALA A 88 -8.95 22.52 -1.00
N MET A 89 -9.93 21.88 -1.66
CA MET A 89 -10.34 22.25 -3.02
C MET A 89 -11.17 23.55 -3.05
N SER A 90 -11.93 23.85 -1.98
CA SER A 90 -12.82 25.01 -1.92
C SER A 90 -12.32 26.15 -1.03
N LEU A 91 -11.00 26.29 -0.81
CA LEU A 91 -10.42 27.29 0.11
C LEU A 91 -10.91 28.72 -0.16
N ARG A 92 -11.14 29.08 -1.43
CA ARG A 92 -11.62 30.43 -1.82
C ARG A 92 -13.09 30.69 -1.48
N LEU A 93 -13.89 29.64 -1.31
CA LEU A 93 -15.33 29.72 -0.98
C LEU A 93 -15.62 29.31 0.47
N SER A 94 -14.62 28.84 1.21
CA SER A 94 -14.79 28.39 2.59
C SER A 94 -15.11 29.58 3.50
N SER A 95 -16.20 29.47 4.26
CA SER A 95 -16.48 30.36 5.38
C SER A 95 -15.45 30.14 6.50
N GLY A 96 -15.40 31.08 7.46
CA GLY A 96 -14.56 30.94 8.66
C GLY A 96 -14.87 29.68 9.47
N GLU A 97 -16.10 29.17 9.41
CA GLU A 97 -16.51 27.91 10.01
C GLU A 97 -15.81 26.71 9.36
N GLY A 98 -15.74 26.66 8.02
CA GLY A 98 -15.05 25.58 7.30
C GLY A 98 -13.56 25.51 7.64
N MET A 99 -12.92 26.67 7.83
CA MET A 99 -11.54 26.77 8.28
C MET A 99 -11.37 26.26 9.72
N ALA A 100 -12.29 26.57 10.63
CA ALA A 100 -12.29 26.06 11.99
C ALA A 100 -12.47 24.53 12.03
N THR A 101 -13.39 23.98 11.23
CA THR A 101 -13.59 22.52 11.14
C THR A 101 -12.34 21.81 10.61
N ALA A 102 -11.69 22.35 9.57
CA ALA A 102 -10.44 21.79 9.05
C ALA A 102 -9.30 21.82 10.09
N MET A 103 -9.17 22.92 10.83
CA MET A 103 -8.19 23.02 11.92
C MET A 103 -8.48 21.99 13.03
N LEU A 104 -9.74 21.75 13.38
CA LEU A 104 -10.12 20.73 14.36
C LEU A 104 -9.76 19.31 13.90
N VAL A 105 -9.97 18.99 12.62
CA VAL A 105 -9.59 17.67 12.06
C VAL A 105 -8.07 17.49 12.11
N ILE A 106 -7.30 18.51 11.71
CA ILE A 106 -5.83 18.46 11.76
C ILE A 106 -5.32 18.34 13.21
N LEU A 107 -5.94 19.05 14.16
CA LEU A 107 -5.61 18.97 15.57
C LEU A 107 -5.96 17.61 16.17
N SER A 108 -7.12 17.03 15.83
CA SER A 108 -7.54 15.68 16.24
C SER A 108 -6.48 14.65 15.85
N TRP A 109 -6.06 14.68 14.58
CA TRP A 109 -4.98 13.84 14.08
C TRP A 109 -3.67 14.03 14.87
N GLY A 110 -3.23 15.28 15.00
CA GLY A 110 -1.97 15.62 15.67
C GLY A 110 -1.94 15.19 17.14
N LEU A 111 -3.07 15.32 17.84
CA LEU A 111 -3.24 14.85 19.22
C LEU A 111 -3.19 13.32 19.31
N GLY A 112 -3.88 12.62 18.40
CA GLY A 112 -3.84 11.16 18.33
C GLY A 112 -2.43 10.63 18.07
N TYR A 113 -1.74 11.21 17.09
CA TYR A 113 -0.36 10.87 16.79
C TYR A 113 0.59 11.15 17.96
N PHE A 114 0.46 12.32 18.59
CA PHE A 114 1.29 12.68 19.74
C PHE A 114 1.08 11.74 20.93
N TYR A 115 -0.17 11.34 21.19
CA TYR A 115 -0.51 10.39 22.23
C TYR A 115 0.16 9.03 21.98
N GLU A 116 0.04 8.49 20.77
CA GLU A 116 0.63 7.19 20.43
C GLU A 116 2.16 7.23 20.41
N TYR A 117 2.74 8.34 19.98
CA TYR A 117 4.18 8.59 20.07
C TYR A 117 4.66 8.54 21.52
N LYS A 118 3.97 9.24 22.43
CA LYS A 118 4.30 9.22 23.87
C LYS A 118 4.13 7.83 24.50
N LYS A 119 3.23 7.01 23.97
CA LYS A 119 2.99 5.64 24.45
C LYS A 119 4.03 4.63 23.96
N GLY A 120 4.99 5.05 23.13
CA GLY A 120 6.04 4.17 22.61
C GLY A 120 5.53 3.12 21.62
N ALA A 121 4.31 3.29 21.09
CA ALA A 121 3.73 2.35 20.11
C ALA A 121 4.51 2.34 18.79
N LEU A 122 5.26 3.41 18.52
CA LEU A 122 6.08 3.64 17.33
C LEU A 122 7.57 3.32 17.53
N GLU A 123 8.00 2.90 18.72
CA GLU A 123 9.40 2.57 18.98
C GLU A 123 9.75 1.16 18.50
N TRP A 124 10.87 1.08 17.77
CA TRP A 124 11.42 -0.16 17.21
C TRP A 124 12.59 -0.61 18.11
N LYS A 125 12.52 -1.85 18.60
CA LYS A 125 13.65 -2.59 19.18
C LYS A 125 13.69 -3.96 18.53
#